data_AF-A0A976JP75-F1
#
_entry.id   AF-A0A976JP75-F1
#
_cell.length_a   1.000
_cell.length_b   1.000
_cell.length_c   1.000
_cell.angle_alpha   90.00
_cell.angle_beta   90.00
_cell.angle_gamma   90.00
#
_symmetry.space_group_name_H-M   'P 1'
#
loop_
_entity.id
_entity.type
_entity.pdbx_description
1 polymer ?
#
loop_
_entity_poly.entity_id
_entity_poly.type
_entity_poly.pdbx_seq_one_letter_code
_entity_poly.pdbx_strand_id
1 'polypeptide(L)'
;MTDDNEKIWLIRTKNKQILGPVSKKKIIEFVERKSLQPDDEISRGNGYWFHIKEEDLLEKYVFGDVPQEFNPITEAPSVVVKQDKPENTSSFNPSKPNMGRRKEDPNEKVPEADDLAYPDIGDDSTQLPPAEPEDSTQMITLPVKEKKPKMQAVVFDNSPSNDSDGKVPDPDDLAYPDIGEPEMAQSAEPQKKN
;
A
#
# COMPACT_ATOMS: atom_id res chain seq x y z
N MET A 1 -14.66 -23.28 -19.44
CA MET A 1 -13.33 -23.70 -18.94
C MET A 1 -12.42 -22.51 -19.18
N THR A 2 -12.45 -21.55 -18.27
CA THR A 2 -11.93 -20.19 -18.51
C THR A 2 -10.85 -19.89 -17.48
N ASP A 3 -9.60 -19.98 -17.96
CA ASP A 3 -8.46 -19.12 -17.63
C ASP A 3 -8.18 -18.80 -16.15
N ASP A 4 -7.79 -19.82 -15.40
CA ASP A 4 -7.06 -19.63 -14.13
C ASP A 4 -5.62 -19.13 -14.32
N ASN A 5 -5.19 -18.91 -15.57
CA ASN A 5 -3.83 -18.51 -15.94
C ASN A 5 -3.61 -17.00 -16.09
N GLU A 6 -4.66 -16.18 -16.21
CA GLU A 6 -4.48 -14.73 -16.48
C GLU A 6 -4.53 -13.83 -15.24
N LYS A 7 -4.89 -14.38 -14.08
CA LYS A 7 -5.06 -13.58 -12.87
C LYS A 7 -3.67 -13.32 -12.26
N ILE A 8 -3.13 -12.13 -12.53
CA ILE A 8 -1.86 -11.65 -12.00
C ILE A 8 -1.98 -11.37 -10.50
N TRP A 9 -1.14 -12.01 -9.70
CA TRP A 9 -0.98 -11.72 -8.28
C TRP A 9 0.29 -10.92 -8.02
N LEU A 10 0.23 -10.08 -7.00
CA LEU A 10 1.33 -9.26 -6.52
C LEU A 10 1.55 -9.56 -5.04
N ILE A 11 2.82 -9.58 -4.64
CA ILE A 11 3.24 -9.73 -3.25
C ILE A 11 3.97 -8.44 -2.87
N ARG A 12 3.64 -7.85 -1.73
CA ARG A 12 4.33 -6.69 -1.17
C ARG A 12 4.99 -7.13 0.12
N THR A 13 6.31 -7.04 0.16
CA THR A 13 7.07 -7.41 1.35
C THR A 13 6.91 -6.37 2.46
N LYS A 14 7.30 -6.72 3.68
CA LYS A 14 7.42 -5.78 4.81
C LYS A 14 8.22 -4.51 4.47
N ASN A 15 9.21 -4.63 3.58
CA ASN A 15 10.04 -3.52 3.10
C ASN A 15 9.35 -2.68 2.01
N LYS A 16 8.06 -2.89 1.76
CA LYS A 16 7.23 -2.22 0.74
C LYS A 16 7.73 -2.42 -0.70
N GLN A 17 8.52 -3.46 -0.92
CA GLN A 17 8.91 -3.89 -2.26
C GLN A 17 7.81 -4.76 -2.86
N ILE A 18 7.37 -4.42 -4.06
CA ILE A 18 6.38 -5.20 -4.80
C ILE A 18 7.10 -6.22 -5.68
N LEU A 19 6.76 -7.49 -5.50
CA LEU A 19 7.21 -8.63 -6.29
C LEU A 19 6.04 -9.11 -7.15
N GLY A 20 6.23 -9.18 -8.47
CA GLY A 20 5.24 -9.73 -9.40
C GLY A 20 5.44 -9.28 -10.84
N PRO A 21 4.76 -9.90 -11.82
CA PRO A 21 3.55 -10.73 -11.70
C PRO A 21 3.80 -12.18 -11.24
N VAL A 22 2.94 -12.68 -10.35
CA VAL A 22 2.98 -14.05 -9.81
C VAL A 22 1.70 -14.79 -10.17
N SER A 23 1.79 -16.09 -10.47
CA SER A 23 0.61 -16.93 -10.69
C SER A 23 -0.01 -17.38 -9.38
N LYS A 24 -1.33 -17.59 -9.36
CA LYS A 24 -2.07 -18.07 -8.17
C LYS A 24 -1.46 -19.34 -7.56
N LYS A 25 -1.06 -20.30 -8.40
CA LYS A 25 -0.44 -21.57 -7.97
C LYS A 25 0.83 -21.35 -7.15
N LYS A 26 1.63 -20.37 -7.55
CA LYS A 26 2.88 -20.02 -6.88
C LYS A 26 2.64 -19.31 -5.55
N ILE A 27 1.56 -18.52 -5.44
CA ILE A 27 1.10 -17.97 -4.16
C ILE A 27 0.73 -19.09 -3.19
N ILE A 28 -0.05 -20.08 -3.65
CA ILE A 28 -0.42 -21.25 -2.84
C ILE A 28 0.85 -21.99 -2.36
N GLU A 29 1.79 -22.26 -3.26
CA GLU A 29 3.06 -22.91 -2.92
C GLU A 29 3.87 -22.13 -1.87
N PHE A 30 3.91 -20.80 -1.98
CA PHE A 30 4.61 -19.97 -1.00
C PHE A 30 3.96 -19.95 0.37
N VAL A 31 2.62 -19.98 0.42
CA VAL A 31 1.84 -20.05 1.66
C VAL A 31 2.02 -21.41 2.32
N GLU A 32 1.88 -22.50 1.56
CA GLU A 32 2.07 -23.88 2.05
C GLU A 32 3.50 -24.11 2.57
N ARG A 33 4.50 -23.58 1.87
CA ARG A 33 5.91 -23.64 2.30
C ARG A 33 6.26 -22.69 3.43
N LYS A 34 5.36 -21.78 3.83
CA LYS A 34 5.63 -20.71 4.79
C LYS A 34 6.87 -19.90 4.41
N SER A 35 7.09 -19.69 3.11
CA SER A 35 8.24 -18.92 2.62
C SER A 35 8.02 -17.41 2.72
N LEU A 36 6.77 -16.99 2.87
CA LEU A 36 6.39 -15.59 3.03
C LEU A 36 6.20 -15.27 4.51
N GLN A 37 6.53 -14.04 4.90
CA GLN A 37 6.35 -13.57 6.26
C GLN A 37 4.87 -13.30 6.55
N PRO A 38 4.41 -13.44 7.80
CA PRO A 38 3.02 -13.13 8.18
C PRO A 38 2.65 -11.66 7.97
N ASP A 39 3.65 -10.77 7.96
CA ASP A 39 3.51 -9.34 7.67
C ASP A 39 3.54 -9.01 6.17
N ASP A 40 3.85 -9.98 5.30
CA ASP A 40 3.80 -9.74 3.87
C ASP A 40 2.34 -9.66 3.40
N GLU A 41 2.11 -8.84 2.39
CA GLU A 41 0.79 -8.55 1.86
C GLU A 41 0.66 -9.12 0.45
N ILE A 42 -0.52 -9.61 0.10
CA ILE A 42 -0.82 -10.11 -1.24
C ILE A 42 -2.06 -9.43 -1.82
N SER A 43 -2.09 -9.27 -3.13
CA SER A 43 -3.23 -8.71 -3.85
C SER A 43 -3.34 -9.32 -5.24
N ARG A 44 -4.58 -9.47 -5.72
CA ARG A 44 -4.88 -9.88 -7.09
C ARG A 44 -5.05 -8.62 -7.95
N GLY A 45 -4.08 -8.33 -8.82
CA GLY A 45 -4.09 -7.15 -9.67
C GLY A 45 -4.18 -5.85 -8.87
N ASN A 46 -5.23 -5.06 -9.14
CA ASN A 46 -5.54 -3.80 -8.41
C ASN A 46 -6.56 -4.01 -7.29
N GLY A 47 -6.58 -5.20 -6.69
CA GLY A 47 -7.48 -5.54 -5.60
C GLY A 47 -7.00 -5.02 -4.24
N TYR A 48 -7.75 -5.41 -3.21
CA TYR A 48 -7.39 -5.15 -1.82
C TYR A 48 -6.12 -5.94 -1.41
N TRP A 49 -5.21 -5.24 -0.73
CA TRP A 49 -4.02 -5.84 -0.12
C TRP A 49 -4.37 -6.36 1.26
N PHE A 50 -4.09 -7.64 1.50
CA PHE A 50 -4.30 -8.28 2.79
C PHE A 50 -3.05 -9.03 3.23
N HIS A 51 -2.88 -9.19 4.54
CA HIS A 51 -1.70 -9.83 5.11
C HIS A 51 -1.82 -11.36 5.08
N ILE A 52 -0.69 -12.05 5.02
CA ILE A 52 -0.65 -13.52 5.06
C ILE A 52 -1.09 -14.08 6.42
N LYS A 53 -0.95 -13.31 7.50
CA LYS A 53 -1.52 -13.68 8.81
C LYS A 53 -3.06 -13.73 8.83
N GLU A 54 -3.73 -13.13 7.85
CA GLU A 54 -5.19 -13.12 7.74
C GLU A 54 -5.67 -14.37 7.00
N GLU A 55 -5.68 -15.51 7.70
CA GLU A 55 -6.03 -16.82 7.14
C GLU A 55 -7.43 -16.85 6.52
N ASP A 56 -8.40 -16.14 7.09
CA ASP A 56 -9.77 -16.03 6.56
C ASP A 56 -9.81 -15.46 5.14
N LEU A 57 -8.96 -14.45 4.86
CA LEU A 57 -8.88 -13.79 3.55
C LEU A 57 -8.10 -14.66 2.55
N LEU A 58 -7.07 -15.38 3.01
CA LEU A 58 -6.38 -16.39 2.22
C LEU A 58 -7.35 -17.50 1.80
N GLU A 59 -8.11 -18.07 2.74
CA GLU A 59 -9.08 -19.11 2.44
C GLU A 59 -10.15 -18.62 1.49
N LYS A 60 -10.65 -17.40 1.65
CA LYS A 60 -11.66 -16.84 0.76
C LYS A 60 -11.14 -16.58 -0.66
N TYR A 61 -10.01 -15.88 -0.81
CA TYR A 61 -9.57 -15.37 -2.11
C TYR A 61 -8.55 -16.26 -2.82
N VAL A 62 -7.68 -16.94 -2.06
CA VAL A 62 -6.66 -17.84 -2.61
C VAL A 62 -7.21 -19.26 -2.73
N PHE A 63 -7.86 -19.81 -1.71
CA PHE A 63 -8.36 -21.20 -1.79
C PHE A 63 -9.80 -21.29 -2.32
N GLY A 64 -10.66 -20.36 -1.95
CA GLY A 64 -12.09 -20.34 -2.25
C GLY A 64 -12.46 -19.77 -3.61
N ASP A 65 -11.46 -19.42 -4.44
CA ASP A 65 -11.64 -18.87 -5.79
C ASP A 65 -12.55 -17.63 -5.89
N VAL A 66 -12.86 -16.99 -4.77
CA VAL A 66 -13.70 -15.80 -4.75
C VAL A 66 -12.95 -14.68 -5.49
N PRO A 67 -13.56 -14.03 -6.49
CA PRO A 67 -12.94 -12.89 -7.15
C PRO A 67 -12.78 -11.75 -6.13
N GLN A 68 -11.57 -11.19 -6.07
CA GLN A 68 -11.40 -9.90 -5.41
C GLN A 68 -12.12 -8.84 -6.24
N GLU A 69 -12.96 -8.06 -5.59
CA GLU A 69 -13.57 -6.88 -6.19
C GLU A 69 -12.50 -5.82 -6.45
N PHE A 70 -12.67 -5.07 -7.53
CA PHE A 70 -11.80 -3.95 -7.84
C PHE A 70 -12.01 -2.89 -6.76
N ASN A 71 -10.92 -2.38 -6.16
CA ASN A 71 -11.03 -1.23 -5.28
C ASN A 71 -11.32 -0.01 -6.17
N PRO A 72 -12.54 0.58 -6.18
CA PRO A 72 -12.81 1.75 -6.98
C PRO A 72 -11.97 2.87 -6.38
N ILE A 73 -10.84 3.16 -7.02
CA ILE A 73 -10.13 4.42 -6.85
C ILE A 73 -11.11 5.50 -7.32
N THR A 74 -11.95 5.98 -6.40
CA THR A 74 -12.66 7.23 -6.59
C THR A 74 -11.56 8.27 -6.67
N GLU A 75 -11.38 8.84 -7.86
CA GLU A 75 -10.45 9.93 -8.09
C GLU A 75 -10.65 10.94 -6.97
N ALA A 76 -9.58 11.23 -6.23
CA ALA A 76 -9.66 12.23 -5.17
C ALA A 76 -10.17 13.52 -5.83
N PRO A 77 -11.17 14.22 -5.24
CA PRO A 77 -11.65 15.47 -5.81
C PRO A 77 -10.44 16.36 -6.00
N SER A 78 -10.22 16.81 -7.24
CA SER A 78 -9.10 17.69 -7.53
C SER A 78 -9.30 18.94 -6.67
N VAL A 79 -8.50 19.06 -5.62
CA VAL A 79 -8.42 20.32 -4.86
C VAL A 79 -7.66 21.25 -5.79
N VAL A 80 -8.38 21.84 -6.73
CA VAL A 80 -7.92 23.00 -7.48
C VAL A 80 -7.72 24.08 -6.42
N VAL A 81 -6.50 24.17 -5.89
CA VAL A 81 -6.06 25.29 -5.08
C VAL A 81 -6.35 26.51 -5.92
N LYS A 82 -7.32 27.33 -5.49
CA LYS A 82 -7.60 28.62 -6.12
C LYS A 82 -6.27 29.38 -6.15
N GLN A 83 -5.68 29.49 -7.34
CA GLN A 83 -4.48 30.26 -7.56
C GLN A 83 -4.87 31.74 -7.41
N ASP A 84 -4.93 32.23 -6.17
CA ASP A 84 -5.02 33.68 -5.90
C ASP A 84 -3.67 34.39 -6.09
N LYS A 85 -2.70 33.72 -6.72
CA LYS A 85 -1.48 34.33 -7.25
C LYS A 85 -1.23 33.84 -8.67
N PRO A 86 -1.01 34.73 -9.65
CA PRO A 86 -0.50 34.36 -10.96
C PRO A 86 0.97 33.97 -10.81
N GLU A 87 1.23 32.78 -10.26
CA GLU A 87 2.54 32.18 -10.36
C GLU A 87 2.67 31.60 -11.76
N ASN A 88 3.70 32.11 -12.43
CA ASN A 88 4.21 31.79 -13.75
C ASN A 88 4.76 30.36 -13.80
N THR A 89 3.98 29.36 -13.38
CA THR A 89 4.28 27.95 -13.60
C THR A 89 3.85 27.64 -15.02
N SER A 90 4.85 27.61 -15.91
CA SER A 90 4.76 27.21 -17.31
C SER A 90 3.93 25.95 -17.49
N SER A 91 2.63 26.17 -17.71
CA SER A 91 1.70 25.19 -18.25
C SER A 91 2.23 24.73 -19.60
N PHE A 92 2.37 23.42 -19.74
CA PHE A 92 2.46 22.76 -21.03
C PHE A 92 1.25 23.19 -21.88
N ASN A 93 1.46 24.19 -22.73
CA ASN A 93 0.59 24.42 -23.87
C ASN A 93 0.64 23.16 -24.74
N PRO A 94 -0.50 22.51 -25.05
CA PRO A 94 -0.57 21.57 -26.15
C PRO A 94 -0.53 22.36 -27.46
N SER A 95 0.64 22.91 -27.77
CA SER A 95 0.93 23.41 -29.10
C SER A 95 0.85 22.21 -30.02
N LYS A 96 -0.11 22.26 -30.95
CA LYS A 96 -0.22 21.36 -32.10
C LYS A 96 1.20 21.05 -32.61
N PRO A 97 1.57 19.77 -32.86
CA PRO A 97 2.90 19.46 -33.35
C PRO A 97 3.10 20.17 -34.69
N ASN A 98 3.85 21.26 -34.65
CA ASN A 98 4.32 21.93 -35.85
C ASN A 98 5.43 21.03 -36.39
N MET A 99 5.13 20.27 -37.44
CA MET A 99 6.09 19.53 -38.26
C MET A 99 6.97 20.52 -39.07
N GLY A 100 7.55 21.49 -38.38
CA GLY A 100 8.54 22.41 -38.91
C GLY A 100 9.90 21.73 -38.82
N ARG A 101 10.46 21.38 -39.98
CA ARG A 101 11.87 20.99 -40.17
C ARG A 101 12.77 21.80 -39.22
N ARG A 102 13.38 21.10 -38.25
CA ARG A 102 14.47 21.62 -37.44
C ARG A 102 15.59 22.02 -38.40
N LYS A 103 15.83 23.32 -38.54
CA LYS A 103 17.08 23.80 -39.15
C LYS A 103 18.18 23.45 -38.16
N GLU A 104 19.14 22.67 -38.61
CA GLU A 104 20.33 22.32 -37.87
C GLU A 104 21.09 23.61 -37.56
N ASP A 105 21.25 23.93 -36.27
CA ASP A 105 22.16 24.98 -35.84
C ASP A 105 23.59 24.43 -35.99
N PRO A 106 24.45 25.01 -36.85
CA PRO A 106 25.79 24.48 -37.14
C PRO A 106 26.79 24.65 -35.99
N ASN A 107 26.34 25.02 -34.79
CA ASN A 107 27.18 25.28 -33.63
C ASN A 107 26.80 24.42 -32.40
N GLU A 108 26.02 23.37 -32.59
CA GLU A 108 25.76 22.36 -31.57
C GLU A 108 27.02 21.49 -31.41
N LYS A 109 27.89 21.87 -30.46
CA LYS A 109 29.05 21.06 -30.05
C LYS A 109 28.55 19.75 -29.44
N VAL A 110 28.40 18.74 -30.29
CA VAL A 110 28.24 17.36 -29.86
C VAL A 110 29.50 16.96 -29.08
N PRO A 111 29.37 16.33 -27.90
CA PRO A 111 30.53 15.78 -27.19
C PRO A 111 31.30 14.81 -28.09
N GLU A 112 32.62 14.86 -28.04
CA GLU A 112 33.48 13.96 -28.81
C GLU A 112 33.21 12.50 -28.40
N ALA A 113 33.22 11.60 -29.38
CA ALA A 113 32.87 10.19 -29.18
C ALA A 113 33.84 9.44 -28.24
N ASP A 114 34.98 10.04 -27.88
CA ASP A 114 35.99 9.49 -26.98
C ASP A 114 35.71 9.77 -25.48
N ASP A 115 34.69 10.56 -25.12
CA ASP A 115 34.29 10.78 -23.71
C ASP A 115 33.65 9.52 -23.07
N LEU A 116 33.45 8.45 -23.85
CA LEU A 116 32.95 7.16 -23.38
C LEU A 116 34.07 6.14 -23.11
N ALA A 117 35.34 6.53 -23.23
CA ALA A 117 36.45 5.68 -22.84
C ALA A 117 36.48 5.57 -21.30
N TYR A 118 35.90 4.48 -20.79
CA TYR A 118 36.01 4.14 -19.37
C TYR A 118 37.50 4.04 -19.00
N PRO A 119 37.92 4.61 -17.86
CA PRO A 119 39.27 4.42 -17.37
C PRO A 119 39.53 2.92 -17.22
N ASP A 120 40.63 2.47 -17.82
CA ASP A 120 41.10 1.09 -17.78
C ASP A 120 41.32 0.71 -16.31
N ILE A 121 40.34 0.02 -15.71
CA ILE A 121 40.46 -0.57 -14.39
C ILE A 121 41.40 -1.74 -14.59
N GLY A 122 42.67 -1.47 -14.29
CA GLY A 122 43.77 -2.42 -14.39
C GLY A 122 43.41 -3.78 -13.82
N ASP A 123 43.86 -4.78 -14.56
CA ASP A 123 43.82 -6.22 -14.33
C ASP A 123 44.56 -6.58 -13.02
N ASP A 124 44.00 -6.18 -11.87
CA ASP A 124 44.43 -6.66 -10.56
C ASP A 124 43.65 -7.93 -10.26
N SER A 125 44.20 -9.02 -10.78
CA SER A 125 43.87 -10.41 -10.49
C SER A 125 43.53 -10.60 -9.01
N THR A 126 42.24 -10.52 -8.68
CA THR A 126 41.75 -10.80 -7.34
C THR A 126 41.74 -12.32 -7.18
N GLN A 127 42.86 -12.82 -6.66
CA GLN A 127 43.06 -14.19 -6.23
C GLN A 127 41.96 -14.54 -5.20
N LEU A 128 40.94 -15.26 -5.64
CA LEU A 128 39.92 -15.83 -4.76
C LEU A 128 40.62 -16.76 -3.74
N PRO A 129 40.41 -16.58 -2.43
CA PRO A 129 40.91 -17.53 -1.46
C PRO A 129 40.20 -18.89 -1.65
N PRO A 130 40.92 -20.01 -1.50
CA PRO A 130 40.35 -21.35 -1.61
C PRO A 130 39.27 -21.55 -0.54
N ALA A 131 38.11 -22.03 -0.99
CA ALA A 131 37.03 -22.43 -0.11
C ALA A 131 37.48 -23.61 0.76
N GLU A 132 37.62 -23.37 2.06
CA GLU A 132 37.77 -24.43 3.06
C GLU A 132 36.40 -25.06 3.38
N PRO A 133 36.32 -26.40 3.51
CA PRO A 133 35.13 -27.09 3.98
C PRO A 133 35.14 -27.21 5.51
N GLU A 134 34.35 -26.39 6.18
CA GLU A 134 34.02 -26.51 7.62
C GLU A 134 32.54 -26.93 7.71
N ASP A 135 32.21 -28.21 7.88
CA ASP A 135 32.09 -28.97 9.13
C ASP A 135 30.97 -28.50 10.09
N SER A 136 30.14 -29.48 10.45
CA SER A 136 29.31 -29.56 11.66
C SER A 136 28.22 -28.50 11.92
N THR A 137 27.06 -28.69 11.29
CA THR A 137 25.77 -28.29 11.93
C THR A 137 25.16 -29.52 12.60
N GLN A 138 25.31 -29.58 13.93
CA GLN A 138 24.72 -30.61 14.78
C GLN A 138 23.20 -30.49 14.83
N MET A 139 22.53 -31.63 14.69
CA MET A 139 21.07 -31.75 14.78
C MET A 139 20.61 -31.56 16.23
N ILE A 140 19.86 -30.50 16.49
CA ILE A 140 19.18 -30.30 17.76
C ILE A 140 17.87 -31.11 17.73
N THR A 141 17.90 -32.30 18.31
CA THR A 141 16.72 -33.13 18.59
C THR A 141 15.99 -32.57 19.82
N LEU A 142 14.94 -31.80 19.61
CA LEU A 142 13.98 -31.42 20.65
C LEU A 142 13.03 -32.60 20.92
N PRO A 143 12.85 -33.05 22.18
CA PRO A 143 11.85 -34.04 22.52
C PRO A 143 10.44 -33.40 22.49
N VAL A 144 9.70 -33.65 21.42
CA VAL A 144 8.27 -33.33 21.32
C VAL A 144 7.49 -34.24 22.26
N LYS A 145 7.04 -33.69 23.40
CA LYS A 145 5.98 -34.31 24.21
C LYS A 145 4.66 -34.21 23.45
N GLU A 146 4.22 -35.32 22.88
CA GLU A 146 2.87 -35.48 22.35
C GLU A 146 1.83 -35.27 23.46
N LYS A 147 1.27 -34.06 23.54
CA LYS A 147 -0.02 -33.85 24.18
C LYS A 147 -1.07 -33.82 23.08
N LYS A 148 -1.80 -34.93 22.96
CA LYS A 148 -3.03 -35.02 22.16
C LYS A 148 -3.99 -33.90 22.58
N PRO A 149 -4.34 -32.95 21.71
CA PRO A 149 -5.43 -32.03 21.99
C PRO A 149 -6.73 -32.84 21.94
N LYS A 150 -7.42 -32.96 23.08
CA LYS A 150 -8.83 -33.35 23.10
C LYS A 150 -9.59 -32.21 22.43
N MET A 151 -9.96 -32.39 21.17
CA MET A 151 -10.99 -31.58 20.53
C MET A 151 -12.29 -31.78 21.31
N GLN A 152 -12.67 -30.80 22.12
CA GLN A 152 -14.05 -30.68 22.56
C GLN A 152 -14.82 -30.09 21.38
N ALA A 153 -15.85 -30.81 20.94
CA ALA A 153 -16.80 -30.30 19.96
C ALA A 153 -17.47 -29.06 20.57
N VAL A 154 -17.13 -27.88 20.04
CA VAL A 154 -17.84 -26.65 20.35
C VAL A 154 -19.15 -26.73 19.56
N VAL A 155 -20.23 -27.03 20.27
CA VAL A 155 -21.59 -26.93 19.72
C VAL A 155 -21.86 -25.44 19.54
N PHE A 156 -21.87 -24.99 18.28
CA PHE A 156 -22.28 -23.64 17.92
C PHE A 156 -23.80 -23.56 18.11
N ASP A 157 -24.23 -22.93 19.19
CA ASP A 157 -25.62 -22.60 19.42
C ASP A 157 -26.00 -21.46 18.47
N ASN A 158 -26.74 -21.80 17.42
CA ASN A 158 -27.23 -20.87 16.41
C ASN A 158 -28.54 -20.22 16.88
N SER A 159 -28.52 -19.66 18.09
CA SER A 159 -29.61 -18.82 18.59
C SER A 159 -29.59 -17.48 17.86
N PRO A 160 -30.73 -17.02 17.29
CA PRO A 160 -30.83 -15.67 16.75
C PRO A 160 -30.70 -14.67 17.90
N SER A 161 -29.53 -14.06 18.03
CA SER A 161 -29.32 -12.93 18.94
C SER A 161 -30.24 -11.80 18.52
N ASN A 162 -31.25 -11.58 19.36
CA ASN A 162 -32.17 -10.47 19.33
C ASN A 162 -31.45 -9.15 19.05
N ASP A 163 -32.10 -8.34 18.24
CA ASP A 163 -31.94 -6.90 18.09
C ASP A 163 -31.81 -6.20 19.45
N SER A 164 -30.58 -6.04 19.94
CA SER A 164 -30.25 -4.99 20.89
C SER A 164 -29.55 -3.88 20.12
N ASP A 165 -30.35 -3.23 19.28
CA ASP A 165 -30.54 -1.78 19.29
C ASP A 165 -29.29 -1.02 19.77
N GLY A 166 -28.45 -0.65 18.80
CA GLY A 166 -27.44 0.38 19.03
C GLY A 166 -28.17 1.66 19.37
N LYS A 167 -28.33 1.92 20.68
CA LYS A 167 -28.94 3.15 21.20
C LYS A 167 -28.26 4.35 20.57
N VAL A 168 -28.99 5.01 19.68
CA VAL A 168 -28.64 6.34 19.19
C VAL A 168 -28.68 7.27 20.41
N PRO A 169 -27.63 8.05 20.68
CA PRO A 169 -27.64 9.03 21.75
C PRO A 169 -28.86 9.96 21.61
N ASP A 170 -29.47 10.32 22.74
CA ASP A 170 -30.57 11.27 22.75
C ASP A 170 -30.11 12.63 22.17
N PRO A 171 -30.98 13.35 21.44
CA PRO A 171 -30.61 14.63 20.83
C PRO A 171 -30.21 15.71 21.84
N ASP A 172 -30.52 15.54 23.12
CA ASP A 172 -30.11 16.42 24.21
C ASP A 172 -28.64 16.23 24.65
N ASP A 173 -27.99 15.12 24.29
CA ASP A 173 -26.56 14.86 24.56
C ASP A 173 -25.64 15.71 23.66
N LEU A 174 -26.22 16.40 22.67
CA LEU A 174 -25.56 17.35 21.77
C LEU A 174 -25.69 18.81 22.22
N ALA A 175 -26.35 19.08 23.35
CA ALA A 175 -26.37 20.42 23.92
C ALA A 175 -24.98 20.75 24.45
N TYR A 176 -24.21 21.49 23.64
CA TYR A 176 -22.92 22.01 24.08
C TYR A 176 -23.13 22.84 25.36
N PRO A 177 -22.28 22.66 26.39
CA PRO A 177 -22.30 23.55 27.54
C PRO A 177 -22.11 24.97 27.03
N ASP A 178 -23.04 25.83 27.41
CA ASP A 178 -23.12 27.23 27.01
C ASP A 178 -21.80 27.95 27.35
N ILE A 179 -20.92 28.05 26.35
CA ILE A 179 -19.66 28.78 26.44
C ILE A 179 -20.06 30.25 26.36
N GLY A 180 -20.27 30.81 27.56
CA GLY A 180 -20.75 32.15 27.87
C GLY A 180 -20.80 33.16 26.73
N GLU A 181 -22.02 33.60 26.42
CA GLU A 181 -22.25 34.80 25.65
C GLU A 181 -21.53 35.99 26.31
N PRO A 182 -20.70 36.76 25.57
CA PRO A 182 -20.13 37.99 26.10
C PRO A 182 -21.24 39.05 26.27
N GLU A 183 -21.48 39.46 27.51
CA GLU A 183 -22.38 40.57 27.86
C GLU A 183 -22.04 41.81 27.01
N MET A 184 -22.97 42.20 26.12
CA MET A 184 -22.87 43.47 25.40
C MET A 184 -23.07 44.62 26.39
N ALA A 185 -21.98 45.37 26.61
CA ALA A 185 -21.96 46.57 27.42
C ALA A 185 -23.01 47.60 26.94
N GLN A 186 -23.83 48.05 27.90
CA GLN A 186 -24.81 49.13 27.72
C GLN A 186 -24.10 50.46 27.43
N SER A 187 -24.37 51.02 26.25
CA SER A 187 -23.96 52.38 25.88
C SER A 187 -24.72 53.41 26.69
N ALA A 188 -23.99 54.18 27.50
CA ALA A 188 -24.52 55.29 28.28
C ALA A 188 -24.89 56.50 27.40
N GLU A 189 -26.08 57.02 27.62
CA GLU A 189 -26.69 58.20 27.02
C GLU A 189 -26.26 59.47 27.79
N PRO A 190 -25.76 60.54 27.15
CA PRO A 190 -25.43 61.78 27.87
C PRO A 190 -26.65 62.73 27.96
N GLN A 191 -27.12 62.95 29.19
CA GLN A 191 -28.07 64.02 29.50
C GLN A 191 -27.41 65.40 29.39
N LYS A 192 -27.93 66.25 28.50
CA LYS A 192 -27.66 67.69 28.47
C LYS A 192 -28.33 68.36 29.68
N LYS A 193 -27.55 69.14 30.43
CA LYS A 193 -28.04 70.05 31.47
C LYS A 193 -27.60 71.48 31.11
N ASN A 194 -28.61 72.33 30.93
CA ASN A 194 -28.69 73.79 30.90
C ASN A 194 -27.44 74.62 30.58
#